data_AF-A0A5B7IKL7-F1
#
_entry.id   AF-A0A5B7IKL7-F1
#
_cell.length_a   1.000
_cell.length_b   1.000
_cell.length_c   1.000
_cell.angle_alpha   90.00
_cell.angle_beta   90.00
_cell.angle_gamma   90.00
#
_symmetry.space_group_name_H-M   'P 1'
#
loop_
_entity.id
_entity.type
_entity.pdbx_description
1 polymer ?
#
loop_
_entity_poly.entity_id
_entity_poly.type
_entity_poly.pdbx_seq_one_letter_code
_entity_poly.pdbx_strand_id
1 'polypeptide(L)'
;MYRGAWRQDVFSFLWDDLDLYAFPPFALIRCVLVRVRKSRTVRMTQVALLWPQPDWFPLLLDLLMDSPQVLPMWQCLLRQPHRPLFHGSLEKLHLHEWRLSCISSDCDGFRARLLSSCLDQSGSPPPQFTRRSGESFVVGVNRGL
;
A
#
# COMPACT_ATOMS: atom_id res chain seq x y z
N MET A 1 -32.37 -6.02 -4.57
CA MET A 1 -32.23 -4.94 -5.57
C MET A 1 -31.74 -3.69 -4.83
N TYR A 2 -30.46 -3.31 -4.96
CA TYR A 2 -29.92 -2.13 -4.29
C TYR A 2 -30.31 -0.87 -5.06
N ARG A 3 -31.32 -0.13 -4.61
CA ARG A 3 -31.71 1.14 -5.22
C ARG A 3 -30.60 2.17 -4.98
N GLY A 4 -30.00 2.69 -6.06
CA GLY A 4 -29.01 3.79 -6.01
C GLY A 4 -27.59 3.42 -6.48
N ALA A 5 -27.29 2.14 -6.73
CA ALA A 5 -25.98 1.77 -7.29
C ALA A 5 -25.94 2.02 -8.80
N TRP A 6 -24.93 2.77 -9.28
CA TRP A 6 -24.73 3.01 -10.72
C TRP A 6 -24.36 1.72 -11.48
N ARG A 7 -23.62 0.83 -10.81
CA ARG A 7 -23.29 -0.53 -11.24
C ARG A 7 -23.32 -1.47 -10.04
N GLN A 8 -23.78 -2.70 -10.24
CA GLN A 8 -23.92 -3.70 -9.18
C GLN A 8 -22.64 -4.52 -8.98
N ASP A 9 -21.88 -4.76 -10.04
CA ASP A 9 -20.58 -5.42 -9.99
C ASP A 9 -19.51 -4.46 -10.51
N VAL A 10 -18.58 -4.09 -9.63
CA VAL A 10 -17.50 -3.16 -9.95
C VAL A 10 -16.46 -3.77 -10.89
N PHE A 11 -16.31 -5.10 -10.91
CA PHE A 11 -15.32 -5.79 -11.75
C PHE A 11 -15.80 -6.02 -13.18
N SER A 12 -17.09 -5.84 -13.44
CA SER A 12 -17.72 -6.06 -14.74
C SER A 12 -17.61 -4.89 -15.72
N PHE A 13 -17.02 -3.75 -15.35
CA PHE A 13 -16.90 -2.58 -16.23
C PHE A 13 -15.50 -1.96 -16.23
N LEU A 14 -15.14 -1.24 -17.29
CA LEU A 14 -13.82 -0.62 -17.47
C LEU A 14 -13.57 0.48 -16.44
N TRP A 15 -12.37 0.51 -15.85
CA TRP A 15 -11.98 1.55 -14.88
C TRP A 15 -11.14 2.66 -15.50
N ASP A 16 -10.98 2.63 -16.82
CA ASP A 16 -10.20 3.61 -17.56
C ASP A 16 -10.79 5.02 -17.39
N ASP A 17 -9.90 5.98 -17.24
CA ASP A 17 -10.14 7.41 -17.06
C ASP A 17 -10.90 7.77 -15.77
N LEU A 18 -10.83 6.92 -14.74
CA LEU A 18 -11.45 7.16 -13.43
C LEU A 18 -10.43 7.47 -12.33
N ASP A 19 -10.81 8.34 -11.39
CA ASP A 19 -10.21 8.44 -10.06
C ASP A 19 -11.20 7.84 -9.05
N LEU A 20 -10.83 6.68 -8.51
CA LEU A 20 -11.73 5.82 -7.72
C LEU A 20 -11.44 5.91 -6.24
N TYR A 21 -12.48 5.67 -5.43
CA TYR A 21 -12.34 5.38 -4.01
C TYR A 21 -12.76 3.93 -3.76
N ALA A 22 -11.95 3.18 -3.02
CA ALA A 22 -12.24 1.80 -2.67
C ALA A 22 -11.94 1.50 -1.20
N PHE A 23 -12.92 0.91 -0.51
CA PHE A 23 -12.70 0.26 0.79
C PHE A 23 -13.27 -1.17 0.74
N PRO A 24 -12.58 -2.08 0.01
CA PRO A 24 -13.11 -3.41 -0.25
C PRO A 24 -13.00 -4.31 1.00
N PRO A 25 -13.87 -5.33 1.11
CA PRO A 25 -13.62 -6.45 2.01
C PRO A 25 -12.22 -7.05 1.79
N PHE A 26 -11.59 -7.55 2.85
CA PHE A 26 -10.21 -8.06 2.81
C PHE A 26 -9.98 -9.09 1.68
N ALA A 27 -10.93 -10.00 1.48
CA ALA A 27 -10.87 -11.02 0.42
C ALA A 27 -10.84 -10.45 -1.01
N LEU A 28 -11.31 -9.21 -1.21
CA LEU A 28 -11.37 -8.56 -2.52
C LEU A 28 -10.22 -7.58 -2.77
N ILE A 29 -9.36 -7.31 -1.78
CA ILE A 29 -8.22 -6.39 -1.92
C ILE A 29 -7.37 -6.80 -3.13
N ARG A 30 -6.97 -8.08 -3.21
CA ARG A 30 -6.18 -8.59 -4.33
C ARG A 30 -6.88 -8.39 -5.68
N CYS A 31 -8.18 -8.64 -5.76
CA CYS A 31 -8.95 -8.46 -6.99
C CYS A 31 -8.97 -6.99 -7.44
N VAL A 32 -9.15 -6.06 -6.50
CA VAL A 32 -9.10 -4.62 -6.76
C VAL A 32 -7.73 -4.19 -7.29
N LEU A 33 -6.65 -4.62 -6.64
CA LEU A 33 -5.28 -4.29 -7.07
C LEU A 33 -4.95 -4.86 -8.45
N VAL A 34 -5.35 -6.11 -8.73
CA VAL A 34 -5.20 -6.72 -10.06
C VAL A 34 -6.01 -5.95 -11.09
N ARG A 35 -7.20 -5.44 -10.73
CA ARG A 35 -8.02 -4.64 -11.64
C ARG A 35 -7.35 -3.30 -11.96
N VAL A 36 -6.82 -2.60 -10.96
CA VAL A 36 -6.02 -1.37 -11.15
C VAL A 36 -4.88 -1.66 -12.12
N ARG A 37 -4.04 -2.65 -11.83
CA ARG A 37 -2.89 -3.01 -12.68
C ARG A 37 -3.26 -3.33 -14.13
N LYS A 38 -4.44 -3.92 -14.37
CA LYS A 38 -4.90 -4.29 -15.73
C LYS A 38 -5.60 -3.14 -16.47
N SER A 39 -5.88 -2.03 -15.80
CA SER A 39 -6.48 -0.85 -16.43
C SER A 39 -5.42 -0.05 -17.18
N ARG A 40 -5.85 0.80 -18.10
CA ARG A 40 -4.96 1.64 -18.92
C ARG A 40 -4.65 2.95 -18.23
N THR A 41 -5.65 3.54 -17.61
CA THR A 41 -5.53 4.88 -17.01
C THR A 41 -6.48 4.95 -15.82
N VAL A 42 -6.01 4.56 -14.64
CA VAL A 42 -6.80 4.65 -13.41
C VAL A 42 -5.93 5.12 -12.27
N ARG A 43 -6.50 6.02 -11.47
CA ARG A 43 -5.97 6.37 -10.15
C ARG A 43 -6.99 5.95 -9.11
N MET A 44 -6.52 5.62 -7.92
CA MET A 44 -7.41 5.15 -6.86
C MET A 44 -6.88 5.52 -5.49
N THR A 45 -7.76 6.10 -4.67
CA THR A 45 -7.64 6.06 -3.22
C THR A 45 -8.19 4.74 -2.71
N GLN A 46 -7.33 3.87 -2.19
CA GLN A 46 -7.75 2.64 -1.52
C GLN A 46 -7.53 2.74 -0.02
N VAL A 47 -8.54 2.42 0.77
CA VAL A 47 -8.38 2.18 2.21
C VAL A 47 -8.03 0.71 2.43
N ALA A 48 -6.90 0.46 3.07
CA ALA A 48 -6.40 -0.90 3.37
C ALA A 48 -5.52 -0.91 4.62
N LEU A 49 -5.34 -2.11 5.17
CA LEU A 49 -4.52 -2.37 6.35
C LEU A 49 -3.03 -2.25 6.00
N LEU A 50 -2.21 -1.67 6.88
CA LEU A 50 -0.75 -1.69 6.77
C LEU A 50 -0.19 -3.03 7.28
N TRP A 51 -0.43 -4.11 6.55
CA TRP A 51 0.02 -5.46 6.90
C TRP A 51 0.96 -6.02 5.81
N PRO A 52 2.24 -6.23 6.10
CA PRO A 52 3.20 -6.76 5.12
C PRO A 52 3.03 -8.24 4.78
N GLN A 53 2.30 -9.00 5.60
CA GLN A 53 2.20 -10.46 5.51
C GLN A 53 1.41 -10.99 4.30
N PRO A 54 0.29 -10.37 3.87
CA PRO A 54 -0.51 -10.89 2.78
C PRO A 54 0.21 -10.82 1.42
N ASP A 55 -0.09 -11.80 0.57
CA ASP A 55 0.46 -11.96 -0.78
C ASP A 55 0.16 -10.79 -1.73
N TRP A 56 -0.88 -10.00 -1.43
CA TRP A 56 -1.25 -8.83 -2.20
C TRP A 56 -0.45 -7.57 -1.83
N PHE A 57 0.25 -7.54 -0.70
CA PHE A 57 0.95 -6.35 -0.21
C PHE A 57 2.06 -5.89 -1.18
N PRO A 58 2.90 -6.75 -1.77
CA PRO A 58 3.87 -6.33 -2.78
C PRO A 58 3.22 -5.67 -4.00
N LEU A 59 2.09 -6.21 -4.47
CA LEU A 59 1.36 -5.62 -5.60
C LEU A 59 0.81 -4.23 -5.26
N LEU A 60 0.37 -4.04 -4.01
CA LEU A 60 -0.06 -2.73 -3.54
C LEU A 60 1.08 -1.72 -3.58
N LEU A 61 2.26 -2.09 -3.09
CA LEU A 61 3.46 -1.24 -3.14
C LEU A 61 3.88 -0.96 -4.59
N ASP A 62 3.71 -1.94 -5.49
CA ASP A 62 4.07 -1.77 -6.89
C ASP A 62 3.28 -0.66 -7.59
N LEU A 63 2.02 -0.49 -7.18
CA LEU A 63 1.07 0.48 -7.73
C LEU A 63 1.06 1.82 -6.96
N LEU A 64 1.89 1.96 -5.92
CA LEU A 64 1.89 3.10 -5.03
C LEU A 64 2.45 4.35 -5.72
N MET A 65 1.70 5.46 -5.70
CA MET A 65 2.11 6.74 -6.29
C MET A 65 2.41 7.83 -5.24
N ASP A 66 2.12 7.56 -3.97
CA ASP A 66 2.43 8.48 -2.87
C ASP A 66 2.56 7.75 -1.53
N SER A 67 3.10 8.43 -0.53
CA SER A 67 3.22 7.89 0.82
C SER A 67 1.84 7.60 1.42
N PRO A 68 1.61 6.42 2.02
CA PRO A 68 0.33 6.09 2.63
C PRO A 68 0.03 7.00 3.81
N GLN A 69 -1.21 7.47 3.90
CA GLN A 69 -1.65 8.36 4.96
C GLN A 69 -2.39 7.58 6.04
N VAL A 70 -2.03 7.79 7.31
CA VAL A 70 -2.74 7.18 8.44
C VAL A 70 -4.14 7.78 8.52
N LEU A 71 -5.17 6.92 8.58
CA LEU A 71 -6.52 7.41 8.78
C LEU A 71 -6.76 7.80 10.25
N PRO A 72 -7.48 8.90 10.52
CA PRO A 72 -7.75 9.32 11.89
C PRO A 72 -8.61 8.29 12.62
N MET A 73 -8.28 8.03 13.89
CA MET A 73 -8.99 7.07 14.76
C MET A 73 -10.32 7.64 15.28
N TRP A 74 -11.25 7.96 14.38
CA TRP A 74 -12.59 8.38 14.78
C TRP A 74 -13.39 7.15 15.22
N GLN A 75 -14.02 7.24 16.40
CA GLN A 75 -14.84 6.15 16.95
C GLN A 75 -15.97 5.73 16.00
N CYS A 76 -16.39 6.62 15.09
CA CYS A 76 -17.42 6.38 14.08
C CYS A 76 -16.88 5.96 12.71
N LEU A 77 -15.56 5.79 12.53
CA LEU A 77 -14.94 5.53 11.23
C LEU A 77 -15.43 4.22 10.60
N LEU A 78 -15.59 3.18 11.41
CA LEU A 78 -16.16 1.89 11.00
C LEU A 78 -17.44 1.61 11.78
N ARG A 79 -18.55 2.06 11.22
CA ARG A 79 -19.91 1.83 11.73
C ARG A 79 -20.70 0.97 10.75
N GLN A 80 -21.41 -0.04 11.26
CA GLN A 80 -22.38 -0.76 10.43
C GLN A 80 -23.57 0.15 10.08
N PRO A 81 -24.01 0.22 8.81
CA PRO A 81 -25.10 1.13 8.40
C PRO A 81 -26.44 0.87 9.12
N HIS A 82 -26.71 -0.39 9.45
CA HIS A 82 -28.01 -0.83 9.99
C HIS A 82 -27.96 -1.27 11.46
N ARG A 83 -26.78 -1.22 12.11
CA ARG A 83 -26.62 -1.51 13.54
C ARG A 83 -25.61 -0.53 14.13
N PRO A 84 -25.79 -0.03 15.36
CA PRO A 84 -24.79 0.79 16.04
C PRO A 84 -23.63 -0.08 16.57
N LEU A 85 -23.18 -1.04 15.76
CA LEU A 85 -22.01 -1.86 16.02
C LEU A 85 -20.81 -1.12 15.44
N PHE A 86 -19.95 -0.66 16.35
CA PHE A 86 -18.66 -0.09 16.04
C PHE A 86 -17.62 -1.20 16.05
N HIS A 87 -16.60 -1.06 15.19
CA HIS A 87 -15.49 -1.99 15.22
C HIS A 87 -14.70 -1.81 16.53
N GLY A 88 -14.70 -2.83 17.40
CA GLY A 88 -14.21 -2.73 18.78
C GLY A 88 -12.72 -2.45 18.97
N SER A 89 -11.92 -2.47 17.89
CA SER A 89 -10.50 -2.12 17.93
C SER A 89 -10.00 -1.60 16.59
N LEU A 90 -10.33 -0.35 16.27
CA LEU A 90 -9.82 0.38 15.09
C LEU A 90 -8.29 0.48 15.08
N GLU A 91 -7.70 0.65 16.26
CA GLU A 91 -6.25 0.80 16.43
C GLU A 91 -5.45 -0.39 15.89
N LYS A 92 -5.98 -1.61 16.06
CA LYS A 92 -5.33 -2.85 15.61
C LYS A 92 -5.36 -3.04 14.10
N LEU A 93 -6.24 -2.32 13.41
CA LEU A 93 -6.36 -2.44 11.96
C LEU A 93 -5.22 -1.72 11.25
N HIS A 94 -4.63 -0.68 11.86
CA HIS A 94 -3.64 0.17 11.19
C HIS A 94 -4.12 0.53 9.78
N LEU A 95 -5.27 1.21 9.69
CA LEU A 95 -5.85 1.59 8.42
C LEU A 95 -5.12 2.79 7.83
N HIS A 96 -4.76 2.66 6.56
CA HIS A 96 -4.14 3.72 5.78
C HIS A 96 -4.94 3.98 4.51
N GLU A 97 -4.85 5.22 4.07
CA GLU A 97 -5.19 5.62 2.72
C GLU A 97 -3.98 5.43 1.80
N TRP A 98 -4.18 4.70 0.71
CA TRP A 98 -3.16 4.39 -0.28
C TRP A 98 -3.55 5.01 -1.61
N ARG A 99 -2.72 5.92 -2.14
CA ARG A 99 -2.88 6.44 -3.51
C ARG A 99 -2.20 5.48 -4.48
N LEU A 100 -2.99 4.89 -5.37
CA LEU A 100 -2.56 3.89 -6.33
C LEU A 100 -2.75 4.39 -7.76
N SER A 101 -1.87 3.99 -8.66
CA SER A 101 -1.98 4.27 -10.09
C SER A 101 -1.50 3.08 -10.91
N CYS A 102 -2.10 2.88 -12.09
CA CYS A 102 -1.56 1.97 -13.10
C CYS A 102 -0.60 2.66 -14.10
N ILE A 103 -0.47 3.99 -13.99
CA ILE A 103 0.33 4.82 -14.88
C ILE A 103 1.76 4.87 -14.34
N SER A 104 2.72 4.36 -15.10
CA SER A 104 4.11 4.20 -14.63
C SER A 104 4.73 5.52 -14.17
N SER A 105 4.49 6.63 -14.87
CA SER A 105 5.04 7.93 -14.50
C SER A 105 4.61 8.42 -13.12
N ASP A 106 3.40 8.07 -12.67
CA ASP A 106 2.92 8.42 -11.33
C ASP A 106 3.69 7.63 -10.26
N CYS A 107 3.91 6.33 -10.51
CA CYS A 107 4.59 5.42 -9.59
C CYS A 107 6.11 5.63 -9.58
N ASP A 108 6.73 5.84 -10.75
CA ASP A 108 8.17 6.01 -10.92
C ASP A 108 8.66 7.27 -10.18
N GLY A 109 7.90 8.37 -10.28
CA GLY A 109 8.19 9.60 -9.54
C GLY A 109 8.15 9.41 -8.02
N PHE A 110 7.30 8.52 -7.51
CA PHE A 110 7.30 8.15 -6.10
C PHE A 110 8.46 7.21 -5.73
N ARG A 111 8.70 6.17 -6.53
CA ARG A 111 9.82 5.23 -6.32
C ARG A 111 11.16 5.96 -6.29
N ALA A 112 11.37 6.93 -7.17
CA ALA A 112 12.58 7.75 -7.17
C ALA A 112 12.75 8.54 -5.86
N ARG A 113 11.68 9.17 -5.35
CA ARG A 113 11.67 9.89 -4.07
C ARG A 113 11.93 8.98 -2.87
N LEU A 114 11.37 7.76 -2.89
CA LEU A 114 11.59 6.76 -1.85
C LEU A 114 13.06 6.33 -1.82
N LEU A 115 13.64 6.03 -3.00
CA LEU A 115 15.04 5.64 -3.12
C LEU A 115 16.00 6.74 -2.67
N SER A 116 15.75 8.00 -3.03
CA SER A 116 16.59 9.12 -2.56
C SER A 116 16.54 9.24 -1.03
N SER A 117 15.35 9.16 -0.43
CA SER A 117 15.20 9.19 1.03
C SER A 117 15.91 8.03 1.74
N CYS A 118 15.89 6.83 1.17
CA CYS A 118 16.64 5.69 1.71
C CYS A 118 18.16 5.90 1.63
N LEU A 119 18.65 6.49 0.53
CA LEU A 119 20.08 6.78 0.35
C LEU A 119 20.56 7.88 1.32
N ASP A 120 19.76 8.91 1.56
CA ASP A 120 20.06 9.97 2.52
C ASP A 120 20.13 9.44 3.96
N GLN A 121 19.31 8.44 4.31
CA GLN A 121 19.34 7.75 5.60
C GLN A 121 20.57 6.82 5.78
N SER A 122 21.26 6.46 4.69
CA SER A 122 22.53 5.75 4.75
C SER A 122 23.72 6.66 5.12
N GLY A 123 23.46 7.94 5.39
CA GLY A 123 24.43 8.97 5.75
C GLY A 123 24.80 9.00 7.24
N SER A 124 25.32 7.91 7.78
CA SER A 124 26.36 7.98 8.80
C SER A 124 27.10 6.64 8.82
N PRO A 125 28.44 6.60 8.61
CA PRO A 125 29.17 5.40 8.93
C PRO A 125 28.88 5.09 10.41
N PRO A 126 28.61 3.83 10.78
CA PRO A 126 28.56 3.49 12.19
C PRO A 126 29.85 3.99 12.84
N PRO A 127 29.81 4.64 14.02
CA PRO A 127 31.04 4.97 14.73
C PRO A 127 31.85 3.69 14.82
N GLN A 128 33.10 3.73 14.35
CA GLN A 128 34.03 2.59 14.38
C GLN A 128 34.19 2.13 15.82
N PHE A 129 33.34 1.21 16.24
CA PHE A 129 33.46 0.46 17.47
C PHE A 129 33.62 -1.01 17.11
N THR A 130 34.84 -1.32 16.70
CA THR A 130 35.45 -2.61 17.03
C THR A 130 36.84 -2.31 17.56
N ARG A 131 36.94 -2.14 18.88
CA ARG A 131 38.15 -2.65 19.55
C ARG A 131 38.15 -4.17 19.30
N ARG A 132 39.31 -4.67 18.87
CA ARG A 132 39.69 -6.09 18.75
C ARG A 132 38.96 -6.95 19.80
N SER A 133 38.44 -8.12 19.45
CA SER A 133 39.29 -9.30 19.30
C SER A 133 38.62 -10.41 18.48
N GLY A 134 39.38 -10.98 17.53
CA GLY A 134 39.13 -12.32 16.95
C GLY A 134 38.17 -12.39 15.77
N GLU A 135 38.61 -11.88 14.62
CA GLU A 135 38.22 -12.19 13.23
C GLU A 135 36.85 -12.86 13.00
N SER A 136 35.85 -12.01 12.75
CA SER A 136 34.51 -12.38 12.28
C SER A 136 34.51 -12.72 10.78
N PHE A 137 34.02 -13.91 10.42
CA PHE A 137 33.62 -14.25 9.05
C PHE A 137 32.30 -13.54 8.70
N VAL A 138 32.31 -12.69 7.68
CA VAL A 138 31.10 -12.24 6.98
C VAL A 138 31.03 -13.00 5.65
N VAL A 139 29.99 -13.80 5.49
CA VAL A 139 29.69 -14.50 4.23
C VAL A 139 28.94 -13.53 3.31
N GLY A 140 29.61 -13.07 2.26
CA GLY A 140 29.02 -12.37 1.12
C GLY A 140 29.55 -12.98 -0.17
N VAL A 141 28.65 -13.47 -1.02
CA VAL A 141 28.97 -14.03 -2.35
C VAL A 141 29.27 -12.88 -3.30
N ASN A 142 30.48 -12.84 -3.84
CA ASN A 142 30.82 -11.95 -4.95
C ASN A 142 30.77 -12.73 -6.27
N ARG A 143 29.96 -12.27 -7.23
CA ARG A 143 29.90 -12.84 -8.58
C ARG A 143 31.04 -12.24 -9.40
N GLY A 144 31.91 -13.11 -9.92
CA GLY A 144 33.05 -12.74 -10.74
C GLY A 144 32.68 -12.40 -12.18
N LEU A 145 33.45 -11.48 -12.74
CA LEU A 145 33.85 -11.39 -14.15
C LEU A 145 35.32 -11.00 -14.15
#